data_AF-A0A1B6LMM1-F1
#
_entry.id   AF-A0A1B6LMM1-F1
#
_cell.length_a   1.000
_cell.length_b   1.000
_cell.length_c   1.000
_cell.angle_alpha   90.00
_cell.angle_beta   90.00
_cell.angle_gamma   90.00
#
_symmetry.space_group_name_H-M   'P 1'
#
loop_
_entity.id
_entity.type
_entity.pdbx_description
1 polymer ?
#
loop_
_entity_poly.entity_id
_entity_poly.type
_entity_poly.pdbx_seq_one_letter_code
_entity_poly.pdbx_strand_id
1 'polypeptide(L)'
;SDVSQVPEMLDDLQKLGECMAPLQRTLDEVNDQAAMFNSNNVLVSPANINKLQDLNTRWKLLQVGVDERYKHLRDFGKDGAPPNQSFLSASVDHPWERATTQNRVPYYINHQLETTHWDHPKMMDLMNSLTEFNEVRFSAYRTAMKLRTVQKRMCLDLLSLSRAVESFDSHGLRAQNDKLLDVTDMVTVLASLYELLAAENPSLVNVPLCLDLAVNWLLNVYDSQRTGQVRVLSFKVGLVLLCRGHLEEKYRYLFRLIADPNRLVDQRKLGLLLHDCIQVPRQLGEVAAFGGSNIEPSVRSCFDKAGKDKTTIEAVHFLNWLQQEPQSMVWLPVLHRLSAAETAKHQAKCNICKEYPIVGFRYRCLKCFNFDMCQNCFFSGRKAKNHKLTHPMQEYCTATTSGEDVRDFTRALRNKFKSKRYFKKHPRMGYLPVQTVLEGDALESPAPSPQHSTLTAQDMHSRLEMYASRLAEVELRTRTNSTPDSEDEHQLIAQYCQSLNGGESVPVPRSPVQIMVAIDQEQREELEAMIRE
;
A
#
# COMPACT_ATOMS: atom_id res chain seq x y z
N SER A 1 -19.05 -29.49 10.03
CA SER A 1 -19.48 -30.42 11.09
C SER A 1 -19.57 -29.65 12.39
N ASP A 2 -20.62 -29.90 13.16
CA ASP A 2 -20.99 -29.10 14.34
C ASP A 2 -20.00 -29.33 15.49
N VAL A 3 -19.28 -28.27 15.90
CA VAL A 3 -18.22 -28.33 16.93
C VAL A 3 -18.77 -28.78 18.30
N SER A 4 -20.09 -28.66 18.50
CA SER A 4 -20.81 -29.11 19.69
C SER A 4 -20.75 -30.64 19.92
N GLN A 5 -20.48 -31.44 18.89
CA GLN A 5 -20.46 -32.91 18.98
C GLN A 5 -19.09 -33.52 19.31
N VAL A 6 -18.02 -32.73 19.28
CA VAL A 6 -16.63 -33.21 19.47
C VAL A 6 -16.41 -33.85 20.86
N PRO A 7 -16.95 -33.31 21.98
CA PRO A 7 -16.79 -33.94 23.29
C PRO A 7 -17.46 -35.32 23.39
N GLU A 8 -18.63 -35.48 22.75
CA GLU A 8 -19.37 -36.74 22.71
C GLU A 8 -18.60 -37.79 21.89
N MET A 9 -18.04 -37.39 20.74
CA MET A 9 -17.22 -38.27 19.90
C MET A 9 -15.90 -38.70 20.58
N LEU A 10 -15.31 -37.85 21.44
CA LEU A 10 -14.13 -38.19 22.22
C LEU A 10 -14.45 -39.22 23.32
N ASP A 11 -15.61 -39.08 23.98
CA ASP A 11 -16.08 -40.03 24.99
C ASP A 11 -16.36 -41.42 24.38
N ASP A 12 -16.98 -41.47 23.20
CA ASP A 12 -17.20 -42.71 22.46
C ASP A 12 -15.89 -43.39 22.03
N LEU A 13 -14.88 -42.63 21.62
CA LEU A 13 -13.55 -43.15 21.29
C LEU A 13 -12.79 -43.66 22.51
N GLN A 14 -12.95 -43.01 23.66
CA GLN A 14 -12.37 -43.49 24.91
C GLN A 14 -12.98 -44.84 25.32
N LYS A 15 -14.31 -44.97 25.24
CA LYS A 15 -15.02 -46.25 25.47
C LYS A 15 -14.59 -47.34 24.49
N LEU A 16 -14.35 -46.99 23.22
CA LEU A 16 -13.83 -47.94 22.24
C LEU A 16 -12.40 -48.39 22.60
N GLY A 17 -11.53 -47.48 23.03
CA GLY A 17 -10.17 -47.78 23.48
C GLY A 17 -10.14 -48.72 24.70
N GLU A 18 -11.06 -48.54 25.65
CA GLU A 18 -11.22 -49.45 26.79
C GLU A 18 -11.64 -50.87 26.35
N CYS A 19 -12.48 -50.98 25.32
CA CYS A 19 -12.86 -52.27 24.71
C CYS A 19 -11.73 -52.95 23.92
N MET A 20 -10.66 -52.25 23.57
CA MET A 20 -9.54 -52.81 22.81
C MET A 20 -8.56 -53.61 23.67
N ALA A 21 -8.37 -53.23 24.95
CA ALA A 21 -7.44 -53.93 25.83
C ALA A 21 -7.77 -55.42 26.05
N PRO A 22 -9.05 -55.84 26.22
CA PRO A 22 -9.43 -57.25 26.25
C PRO A 22 -9.16 -57.97 24.92
N LEU A 23 -9.43 -57.34 23.78
CA LEU A 23 -9.22 -57.92 22.45
C LEU A 23 -7.74 -58.13 22.12
N GLN A 24 -6.86 -57.21 22.55
CA GLN A 24 -5.41 -57.37 22.46
C GLN A 24 -4.96 -58.65 23.18
N ARG A 25 -5.44 -58.87 24.42
CA ARG A 25 -5.08 -60.05 25.20
C ARG A 25 -5.51 -61.35 24.52
N THR A 26 -6.73 -61.41 23.99
CA THR A 26 -7.19 -62.59 23.24
C THR A 26 -6.34 -62.84 22.00
N LEU A 27 -5.92 -61.80 21.29
CA LEU A 27 -5.07 -61.95 20.11
C LEU A 27 -3.65 -62.42 20.49
N ASP A 28 -3.08 -61.89 21.57
CA ASP A 28 -1.80 -62.31 22.10
C ASP A 28 -1.84 -63.79 22.54
N GLU A 29 -2.90 -64.22 23.21
CA GLU A 29 -3.11 -65.63 23.57
C GLU A 29 -3.16 -66.55 22.35
N VAL A 30 -3.82 -66.14 21.26
CA VAL A 30 -3.88 -66.93 20.02
C VAL A 30 -2.52 -66.96 19.32
N ASN A 31 -1.77 -65.86 19.34
CA ASN A 31 -0.41 -65.80 18.82
C ASN A 31 0.55 -66.69 19.64
N ASP A 32 0.44 -66.68 20.96
CA ASP A 32 1.23 -67.52 21.87
C ASP A 32 0.90 -69.00 21.67
N GLN A 33 -0.37 -69.35 21.48
CA GLN A 33 -0.77 -70.72 21.14
C GLN A 33 -0.19 -71.16 19.79
N ALA A 34 -0.20 -70.29 18.78
CA ALA A 34 0.41 -70.59 17.48
C ALA A 34 1.94 -70.76 17.59
N ALA A 35 2.60 -69.93 18.40
CA ALA A 35 4.03 -70.05 18.69
C ALA A 35 4.35 -71.34 19.46
N MET A 36 3.50 -71.72 20.41
CA MET A 36 3.60 -72.98 21.16
C MET A 36 3.46 -74.20 20.25
N PHE A 37 2.49 -74.22 19.33
CA PHE A 37 2.36 -75.32 18.36
C PHE A 37 3.61 -75.43 17.49
N ASN A 38 4.14 -74.31 17.02
CA ASN A 38 5.36 -74.29 16.22
C ASN A 38 6.58 -74.81 17.02
N SER A 39 6.72 -74.41 18.28
CA SER A 39 7.82 -74.86 19.16
C SER A 39 7.77 -76.36 19.50
N ASN A 40 6.57 -76.95 19.48
CA ASN A 40 6.34 -78.38 19.73
C ASN A 40 6.26 -79.21 18.44
N ASN A 41 6.69 -78.68 17.29
CA ASN A 41 6.65 -79.32 15.97
C ASN A 41 5.23 -79.76 15.52
N VAL A 42 4.18 -79.08 16.02
CA VAL A 42 2.79 -79.32 15.58
C VAL A 42 2.49 -78.40 14.39
N LEU A 43 2.23 -79.00 13.22
CA LEU A 43 1.93 -78.26 12.00
C LEU A 43 0.53 -77.64 12.05
N VAL A 44 0.47 -76.31 12.16
CA VAL A 44 -0.77 -75.54 11.99
C VAL A 44 -1.11 -75.46 10.50
N SER A 45 -2.37 -75.68 10.13
CA SER A 45 -2.77 -75.66 8.72
C SER A 45 -2.49 -74.29 8.08
N PRO A 46 -2.08 -74.24 6.79
CA PRO A 46 -1.84 -72.97 6.10
C PRO A 46 -3.05 -72.03 6.12
N ALA A 47 -4.26 -72.59 6.09
CA ALA A 47 -5.50 -71.82 6.20
C ALA A 47 -5.66 -71.10 7.55
N ASN A 48 -5.25 -71.74 8.65
CA ASN A 48 -5.31 -71.14 9.98
C ASN A 48 -4.18 -70.12 10.21
N ILE A 49 -2.99 -70.36 9.65
CA ILE A 49 -1.89 -69.39 9.65
C ILE A 49 -2.30 -68.11 8.90
N ASN A 50 -2.89 -68.25 7.72
CA ASN A 50 -3.35 -67.09 6.93
C ASN A 50 -4.45 -66.31 7.67
N LYS A 51 -5.39 -67.00 8.34
CA LYS A 51 -6.41 -66.34 9.18
C LYS A 51 -5.80 -65.59 10.36
N LEU A 52 -4.77 -66.16 11.01
CA LEU A 52 -4.08 -65.49 12.11
C LEU A 52 -3.30 -64.26 11.62
N GLN A 53 -2.68 -64.33 10.45
CA GLN A 53 -2.02 -63.19 9.81
C GLN A 53 -3.02 -62.09 9.42
N ASP A 54 -4.19 -62.45 8.88
CA ASP A 54 -5.28 -61.49 8.58
C ASP A 54 -5.78 -60.81 9.87
N LEU A 55 -6.02 -61.57 10.93
CA LEU A 55 -6.44 -61.03 12.23
C LEU A 55 -5.40 -60.05 12.80
N ASN A 56 -4.12 -60.42 12.78
CA ASN A 56 -3.03 -59.54 13.22
C ASN A 56 -2.94 -58.25 12.37
N THR A 57 -3.17 -58.36 11.06
CA THR A 57 -3.15 -57.20 10.16
C THR A 57 -4.33 -56.26 10.42
N ARG A 58 -5.55 -56.82 10.52
CA ARG A 58 -6.77 -56.05 10.81
C ARG A 58 -6.73 -55.40 12.18
N TRP A 59 -6.16 -56.09 13.17
CA TRP A 59 -5.95 -55.55 14.50
C TRP A 59 -4.99 -54.36 14.50
N LYS A 60 -3.84 -54.47 13.81
CA LYS A 60 -2.92 -53.33 13.64
C LYS A 60 -3.57 -52.16 12.91
N LEU A 61 -4.34 -52.41 11.86
CA LEU A 61 -5.06 -51.36 11.14
C LEU A 61 -6.11 -50.68 12.03
N LEU A 62 -6.79 -51.43 12.89
CA LEU A 62 -7.73 -50.89 13.86
C LEU A 62 -7.03 -50.03 14.91
N GLN A 63 -5.90 -50.49 15.45
CA GLN A 63 -5.07 -49.70 16.39
C GLN A 63 -4.60 -48.39 15.77
N VAL A 64 -4.04 -48.46 14.56
CA VAL A 64 -3.61 -47.25 13.83
C VAL A 64 -4.80 -46.33 13.55
N GLY A 65 -5.94 -46.86 13.08
CA GLY A 65 -7.12 -46.06 12.79
C GLY A 65 -7.73 -45.38 14.03
N VAL A 66 -7.75 -46.07 15.17
CA VAL A 66 -8.22 -45.49 16.44
C VAL A 66 -7.24 -44.44 16.96
N ASP A 67 -5.93 -44.70 16.92
CA ASP A 67 -4.91 -43.73 17.31
C ASP A 67 -4.91 -42.49 16.41
N GLU A 68 -5.06 -42.66 15.09
CA GLU A 68 -5.18 -41.55 14.13
C GLU A 68 -6.46 -40.75 14.34
N ARG A 69 -7.57 -41.41 14.67
CA ARG A 69 -8.84 -40.73 14.94
C ARG A 69 -8.82 -40.00 16.29
N TYR A 70 -8.18 -40.60 17.29
CA TYR A 70 -7.99 -40.00 18.60
C TYR A 70 -7.03 -38.81 18.53
N LYS A 71 -5.95 -38.90 17.73
CA LYS A 71 -5.11 -37.75 17.37
C LYS A 71 -5.94 -36.68 16.67
N HIS A 72 -6.59 -37.00 15.54
CA HIS A 72 -7.42 -36.04 14.82
C HIS A 72 -8.51 -35.36 15.66
N LEU A 73 -9.12 -36.03 16.65
CA LEU A 73 -10.15 -35.42 17.51
C LEU A 73 -9.59 -34.69 18.73
N ARG A 74 -8.50 -35.18 19.33
CA ARG A 74 -7.73 -34.44 20.33
C ARG A 74 -7.13 -33.17 19.72
N ASP A 75 -6.79 -33.28 18.45
CA ASP A 75 -6.28 -32.22 17.62
C ASP A 75 -7.43 -31.50 16.87
N PHE A 76 -8.70 -31.91 16.98
CA PHE A 76 -9.83 -31.12 16.47
C PHE A 76 -10.06 -29.94 17.43
N GLY A 77 -9.47 -28.80 17.09
CA GLY A 77 -9.25 -27.65 17.99
C GLY A 77 -7.77 -27.35 18.28
N LYS A 78 -6.85 -28.25 17.87
CA LYS A 78 -5.38 -28.09 17.93
C LYS A 78 -4.63 -28.45 16.62
N ASP A 79 -5.30 -28.87 15.55
CA ASP A 79 -4.73 -29.28 14.27
C ASP A 79 -4.64 -28.09 13.30
N GLY A 80 -3.40 -27.74 12.95
CA GLY A 80 -3.06 -27.22 11.63
C GLY A 80 -2.90 -25.70 11.48
N ALA A 81 -3.38 -24.92 12.44
CA ALA A 81 -3.00 -23.52 12.55
C ALA A 81 -1.68 -23.43 13.34
N PRO A 82 -0.57 -22.81 12.87
CA PRO A 82 0.37 -22.22 13.82
C PRO A 82 -0.43 -21.45 14.88
N PRO A 83 -0.01 -21.35 16.15
CA PRO A 83 -0.79 -20.73 17.24
C PRO A 83 -1.44 -19.39 16.83
N ASN A 84 -0.84 -18.70 15.87
CA ASN A 84 -1.33 -17.51 15.23
C ASN A 84 -2.59 -17.65 14.34
N GLN A 85 -2.94 -18.77 13.67
CA GLN A 85 -4.18 -18.78 12.85
C GLN A 85 -5.46 -18.97 13.66
N SER A 86 -5.47 -19.80 14.72
CA SER A 86 -6.63 -19.85 15.63
C SER A 86 -6.81 -18.53 16.37
N PHE A 87 -5.73 -17.79 16.58
CA PHE A 87 -5.77 -16.44 17.09
C PHE A 87 -6.33 -15.45 16.05
N LEU A 88 -5.89 -15.54 14.80
CA LEU A 88 -6.31 -14.63 13.73
C LEU A 88 -7.69 -14.96 13.14
N SER A 89 -8.28 -16.12 13.40
CA SER A 89 -9.68 -16.38 13.03
C SER A 89 -10.64 -15.42 13.75
N ALA A 90 -10.27 -14.90 14.92
CA ALA A 90 -11.02 -13.87 15.65
C ALA A 90 -10.91 -12.45 15.05
N SER A 91 -10.18 -12.26 13.94
CA SER A 91 -10.12 -10.98 13.22
C SER A 91 -11.39 -10.67 12.42
N VAL A 92 -12.18 -11.71 12.10
CA VAL A 92 -13.41 -11.61 11.34
C VAL A 92 -14.59 -12.18 12.12
N ASP A 93 -15.76 -11.61 11.89
CA ASP A 93 -17.03 -12.07 12.43
C ASP A 93 -17.90 -12.68 11.32
N HIS A 94 -18.83 -13.58 11.69
CA HIS A 94 -19.84 -14.09 10.77
C HIS A 94 -20.56 -12.92 10.04
N PRO A 95 -20.76 -12.97 8.71
CA PRO A 95 -20.69 -14.14 7.81
C PRO A 95 -19.31 -14.44 7.20
N TRP A 96 -18.25 -13.80 7.70
CA TRP A 96 -16.91 -13.98 7.18
C TRP A 96 -16.15 -15.08 7.94
N GLU A 97 -15.36 -15.85 7.20
CA GLU A 97 -14.41 -16.82 7.73
C GLU A 97 -13.03 -16.56 7.13
N ARG A 98 -12.01 -16.58 7.99
CA ARG A 98 -10.62 -16.48 7.57
C ARG A 98 -10.06 -17.88 7.32
N ALA A 99 -9.52 -18.12 6.14
CA ALA A 99 -8.86 -19.36 5.75
C ALA A 99 -7.45 -19.08 5.20
N THR A 100 -6.67 -20.13 4.95
CA THR A 100 -5.33 -20.00 4.35
C THR A 100 -5.11 -21.00 3.23
N THR A 101 -4.35 -20.60 2.22
CA THR A 101 -3.90 -21.50 1.15
C THR A 101 -2.85 -22.50 1.64
N GLN A 102 -2.45 -23.44 0.76
CA GLN A 102 -1.33 -24.35 1.02
C GLN A 102 -0.02 -23.61 1.33
N ASN A 103 0.19 -22.45 0.70
CA ASN A 103 1.35 -21.58 0.94
C ASN A 103 1.14 -20.63 2.14
N ARG A 104 0.13 -20.90 2.99
CA ARG A 104 -0.23 -20.12 4.18
C ARG A 104 -0.61 -18.67 3.92
N VAL A 105 -1.01 -18.34 2.69
CA VAL A 105 -1.53 -17.02 2.35
C VAL A 105 -2.97 -16.91 2.84
N PRO A 106 -3.34 -15.89 3.63
CA PRO A 106 -4.69 -15.71 4.10
C PRO A 106 -5.64 -15.29 2.98
N TYR A 107 -6.85 -15.81 3.04
CA TYR A 107 -7.99 -15.38 2.23
C TYR A 107 -9.26 -15.45 3.08
N TYR A 108 -10.32 -14.79 2.63
CA TYR A 108 -11.54 -14.58 3.40
C TYR A 108 -12.75 -15.06 2.61
N ILE A 109 -13.57 -15.88 3.25
CA ILE A 109 -14.77 -16.49 2.69
C ILE A 109 -15.97 -15.75 3.25
N ASN A 110 -16.87 -15.27 2.41
CA ASN A 110 -18.15 -14.74 2.81
C ASN A 110 -19.22 -15.81 2.55
N HIS A 111 -19.72 -16.43 3.61
CA HIS A 111 -20.71 -17.51 3.53
C HIS A 111 -22.10 -17.04 3.10
N GLN A 112 -22.43 -15.77 3.32
CA GLN A 112 -23.73 -15.21 2.91
C GLN A 112 -23.78 -14.92 1.41
N LEU A 113 -22.65 -14.48 0.84
CA LEU A 113 -22.53 -14.13 -0.58
C LEU A 113 -21.91 -15.25 -1.42
N GLU A 114 -21.47 -16.34 -0.78
CA GLU A 114 -20.76 -17.46 -1.42
C GLU A 114 -19.53 -16.99 -2.25
N THR A 115 -18.79 -16.02 -1.73
CA THR A 115 -17.62 -15.44 -2.41
C THR A 115 -16.35 -15.59 -1.59
N THR A 116 -15.20 -15.58 -2.27
CA THR A 116 -13.87 -15.61 -1.65
C THR A 116 -13.06 -14.39 -2.08
N HIS A 117 -12.31 -13.82 -1.15
CA HIS A 117 -11.58 -12.57 -1.33
C HIS A 117 -10.17 -12.71 -0.75
N TRP A 118 -9.18 -12.12 -1.41
CA TRP A 118 -7.84 -12.01 -0.81
C TRP A 118 -7.77 -10.95 0.28
N ASP A 119 -8.65 -9.95 0.21
CA ASP A 119 -8.66 -8.82 1.12
C ASP A 119 -9.56 -9.06 2.31
N HIS A 120 -9.07 -8.64 3.48
CA HIS A 120 -9.84 -8.68 4.70
C HIS A 120 -11.09 -7.79 4.55
N PRO A 121 -12.28 -8.15 5.06
CA PRO A 121 -13.49 -7.33 4.91
C PRO A 121 -13.32 -5.88 5.40
N LYS A 122 -12.70 -5.70 6.57
CA LYS A 122 -12.33 -4.36 7.06
C LYS A 122 -11.26 -3.63 6.22
N MET A 123 -10.44 -4.33 5.43
CA MET A 123 -9.53 -3.71 4.46
C MET A 123 -10.30 -3.26 3.22
N MET A 124 -11.26 -4.06 2.74
CA MET A 124 -12.16 -3.65 1.65
C MET A 124 -12.97 -2.41 2.04
N ASP A 125 -13.57 -2.40 3.23
CA ASP A 125 -14.26 -1.22 3.79
C ASP A 125 -13.33 0.00 3.85
N LEU A 126 -12.10 -0.20 4.32
CA LEU A 126 -11.09 0.85 4.39
C LEU A 126 -10.78 1.38 2.99
N MET A 127 -10.41 0.53 2.03
CA MET A 127 -10.07 0.94 0.66
C MET A 127 -11.24 1.67 -0.03
N ASN A 128 -12.48 1.22 0.20
CA ASN A 128 -13.67 1.90 -0.27
C ASN A 128 -13.83 3.30 0.35
N SER A 129 -13.61 3.44 1.67
CA SER A 129 -13.67 4.74 2.35
C SER A 129 -12.65 5.74 1.79
N LEU A 130 -11.47 5.27 1.33
CA LEU A 130 -10.43 6.13 0.78
C LEU A 130 -10.85 6.90 -0.49
N THR A 131 -11.92 6.46 -1.16
CA THR A 131 -12.46 7.14 -2.34
C THR A 131 -12.99 8.54 -2.04
N GLU A 132 -13.37 8.82 -0.78
CA GLU A 132 -13.81 10.15 -0.35
C GLU A 132 -12.73 11.23 -0.52
N PHE A 133 -11.46 10.83 -0.49
CA PHE A 133 -10.34 11.75 -0.67
C PHE A 133 -10.05 12.07 -2.13
N ASN A 134 -10.72 11.46 -3.11
CA ASN A 134 -10.50 11.73 -4.53
C ASN A 134 -10.80 13.19 -4.92
N GLU A 135 -11.64 13.88 -4.15
CA GLU A 135 -11.95 15.30 -4.29
C GLU A 135 -10.77 16.23 -3.91
N VAL A 136 -9.75 15.71 -3.22
CA VAL A 136 -8.55 16.47 -2.87
C VAL A 136 -7.75 16.71 -4.13
N ARG A 137 -7.67 17.97 -4.57
CA ARG A 137 -7.04 18.37 -5.82
C ARG A 137 -5.55 18.02 -5.90
N PHE A 138 -4.85 18.14 -4.78
CA PHE A 138 -3.40 17.98 -4.74
C PHE A 138 -3.03 16.53 -4.41
N SER A 139 -2.41 15.83 -5.36
CA SER A 139 -2.09 14.40 -5.26
C SER A 139 -1.30 14.04 -4.00
N ALA A 140 -0.24 14.79 -3.69
CA ALA A 140 0.58 14.49 -2.52
C ALA A 140 -0.21 14.54 -1.19
N TYR A 141 -1.12 15.52 -1.05
CA TYR A 141 -2.02 15.60 0.12
C TYR A 141 -3.10 14.52 0.09
N ARG A 142 -3.67 14.23 -1.09
CA ARG A 142 -4.65 13.15 -1.25
C ARG A 142 -4.07 11.81 -0.83
N THR A 143 -2.90 11.44 -1.35
CA THR A 143 -2.18 10.22 -0.97
C THR A 143 -1.81 10.23 0.50
N ALA A 144 -1.35 11.35 1.05
CA ALA A 144 -1.07 11.46 2.48
C ALA A 144 -2.31 11.25 3.35
N MET A 145 -3.47 11.81 2.97
CA MET A 145 -4.74 11.60 3.69
C MET A 145 -5.16 10.14 3.63
N LYS A 146 -5.12 9.53 2.44
CA LYS A 146 -5.37 8.10 2.26
C LYS A 146 -4.46 7.25 3.16
N LEU A 147 -3.15 7.49 3.11
CA LEU A 147 -2.17 6.76 3.93
C LEU A 147 -2.35 7.02 5.43
N ARG A 148 -2.76 8.22 5.83
CA ARG A 148 -3.03 8.53 7.24
C ARG A 148 -4.20 7.71 7.77
N THR A 149 -5.25 7.53 6.98
CA THR A 149 -6.39 6.65 7.32
C THR A 149 -5.95 5.20 7.42
N VAL A 150 -5.16 4.69 6.46
CA VAL A 150 -4.57 3.33 6.52
C VAL A 150 -3.70 3.15 7.76
N GLN A 151 -2.80 4.11 8.02
CA GLN A 151 -1.87 4.10 9.15
C GLN A 151 -2.60 3.98 10.49
N LYS A 152 -3.65 4.80 10.70
CA LYS A 152 -4.49 4.77 11.91
C LYS A 152 -5.29 3.48 12.04
N ARG A 153 -5.86 2.99 10.93
CA ARG A 153 -6.68 1.77 10.92
C ARG A 153 -5.87 0.53 11.31
N MET A 154 -4.58 0.52 10.95
CA MET A 154 -3.62 -0.52 11.34
C MET A 154 -2.85 -0.18 12.62
N CYS A 155 -3.14 0.94 13.29
CA CYS A 155 -2.44 1.41 14.49
C CYS A 155 -0.91 1.55 14.35
N LEU A 156 -0.39 1.70 13.13
CA LEU A 156 1.05 1.90 12.90
C LEU A 156 1.50 3.31 13.33
N ASP A 157 0.58 4.25 13.51
CA ASP A 157 0.87 5.56 14.09
C ASP A 157 1.18 5.51 15.59
N LEU A 158 0.95 4.38 16.26
CA LEU A 158 1.37 4.14 17.64
C LEU A 158 2.76 3.49 17.72
N LEU A 159 3.14 2.70 16.70
CA LEU A 159 4.42 2.01 16.63
C LEU A 159 5.58 3.01 16.48
N SER A 160 6.48 3.12 17.45
CA SER A 160 7.68 3.95 17.26
C SER A 160 8.72 3.26 16.39
N LEU A 161 9.53 4.05 15.68
CA LEU A 161 10.67 3.55 14.90
C LEU A 161 11.64 2.72 15.77
N SER A 162 11.91 3.14 17.01
CA SER A 162 12.78 2.39 17.92
C SER A 162 12.26 0.98 18.20
N ARG A 163 10.97 0.85 18.53
CA ARG A 163 10.33 -0.44 18.82
C ARG A 163 10.26 -1.34 17.59
N ALA A 164 10.00 -0.76 16.42
CA ALA A 164 10.05 -1.51 15.16
C ALA A 164 11.44 -2.10 14.93
N VAL A 165 12.51 -1.32 15.13
CA VAL A 165 13.89 -1.77 14.96
C VAL A 165 14.28 -2.83 16.00
N GLU A 166 13.93 -2.63 17.26
CA GLU A 166 14.17 -3.60 18.33
C GLU A 166 13.48 -4.95 18.04
N SER A 167 12.25 -4.93 17.53
CA SER A 167 11.53 -6.13 17.11
C SER A 167 12.18 -6.82 15.92
N PHE A 168 12.65 -6.07 14.91
CA PHE A 168 13.38 -6.67 13.79
C PHE A 168 14.67 -7.35 14.25
N ASP A 169 15.39 -6.74 15.18
CA ASP A 169 16.62 -7.30 15.73
C ASP A 169 16.34 -8.53 16.59
N SER A 170 15.29 -8.52 17.44
CA SER A 170 14.92 -9.66 18.29
C SER A 170 14.44 -10.88 17.51
N HIS A 171 13.87 -10.68 16.32
CA HIS A 171 13.46 -11.74 15.40
C HIS A 171 14.56 -12.12 14.39
N GLY A 172 15.80 -11.67 14.60
CA GLY A 172 16.94 -12.07 13.75
C GLY A 172 16.90 -11.53 12.33
N LEU A 173 16.10 -10.50 12.04
CA LEU A 173 16.01 -9.89 10.71
C LEU A 173 17.16 -8.93 10.41
N ARG A 174 18.03 -8.65 11.37
CA ARG A 174 19.17 -7.74 11.22
C ARG A 174 20.12 -8.20 10.11
N ALA A 175 20.43 -7.31 9.18
CA ALA A 175 21.31 -7.58 8.02
C ALA A 175 20.86 -8.75 7.11
N GLN A 176 19.60 -9.19 7.19
CA GLN A 176 19.03 -10.26 6.35
C GLN A 176 18.14 -9.71 5.23
N ASN A 177 18.42 -8.51 4.71
CA ASN A 177 17.48 -7.75 3.87
C ASN A 177 17.15 -8.44 2.53
N ASP A 178 18.04 -9.27 2.00
CA ASP A 178 17.85 -10.03 0.76
C ASP A 178 17.08 -11.35 0.95
N LYS A 179 16.85 -11.79 2.20
CA LYS A 179 16.08 -13.00 2.47
C LYS A 179 14.59 -12.77 2.23
N LEU A 180 13.90 -13.86 1.88
CA LEU A 180 12.45 -13.91 1.82
C LEU A 180 11.90 -14.25 3.21
N LEU A 181 10.86 -13.54 3.59
CA LEU A 181 10.10 -13.68 4.82
C LEU A 181 8.72 -14.24 4.44
N ASP A 182 8.36 -15.38 5.00
CA ASP A 182 7.06 -15.99 4.73
C ASP A 182 5.96 -15.37 5.59
N VAL A 183 4.70 -15.72 5.31
CA VAL A 183 3.54 -15.22 6.07
C VAL A 183 3.61 -15.60 7.55
N THR A 184 4.12 -16.79 7.89
CA THR A 184 4.18 -17.25 9.28
C THR A 184 5.15 -16.39 10.08
N ASP A 185 6.32 -16.10 9.50
CA ASP A 185 7.33 -15.24 10.11
C ASP A 185 6.86 -13.78 10.20
N MET A 186 6.21 -13.26 9.15
CA MET A 186 5.59 -11.92 9.19
C MET A 186 4.59 -11.79 10.33
N VAL A 187 3.70 -12.78 10.47
CA VAL A 187 2.70 -12.82 11.55
C VAL A 187 3.38 -12.87 12.92
N THR A 188 4.45 -13.65 13.07
CA THR A 188 5.18 -13.77 14.35
C THR A 188 5.79 -12.44 14.77
N VAL A 189 6.47 -11.75 13.85
CA VAL A 189 7.05 -10.43 14.12
C VAL A 189 5.96 -9.41 14.46
N LEU A 190 4.88 -9.37 13.68
CA LEU A 190 3.77 -8.44 13.89
C LEU A 190 3.01 -8.73 15.19
N ALA A 191 2.84 -10.00 15.58
CA ALA A 191 2.22 -10.39 16.85
C ALA A 191 2.97 -9.76 18.03
N SER A 192 4.30 -9.92 18.07
CA SER A 192 5.13 -9.32 19.12
C SER A 192 4.96 -7.80 19.20
N LEU A 193 4.85 -7.13 18.04
CA LEU A 193 4.67 -5.69 17.95
C LEU A 193 3.28 -5.26 18.46
N TYR A 194 2.22 -5.94 18.02
CA TYR A 194 0.86 -5.55 18.38
C TYR A 194 0.50 -5.90 19.83
N GLU A 195 1.03 -6.98 20.39
CA GLU A 195 0.91 -7.27 21.84
C GLU A 195 1.53 -6.15 22.67
N LEU A 196 2.71 -5.70 22.27
CA LEU A 196 3.43 -4.57 22.88
C LEU A 196 2.69 -3.23 22.72
N LEU A 197 1.95 -3.03 21.64
CA LEU A 197 1.12 -1.83 21.44
C LEU A 197 -0.19 -1.91 22.24
N ALA A 198 -0.80 -3.08 22.33
CA ALA A 198 -2.01 -3.32 23.10
C ALA A 198 -1.76 -3.20 24.61
N ALA A 199 -0.61 -3.62 25.10
CA ALA A 199 -0.22 -3.41 26.50
C ALA A 199 -0.16 -1.92 26.87
N GLU A 200 0.28 -1.05 25.96
CA GLU A 200 0.34 0.40 26.17
C GLU A 200 -0.99 1.11 25.88
N ASN A 201 -1.80 0.59 24.95
CA ASN A 201 -3.05 1.20 24.49
C ASN A 201 -4.20 0.18 24.41
N PRO A 202 -4.66 -0.39 25.53
CA PRO A 202 -5.57 -1.55 25.52
C PRO A 202 -6.93 -1.28 24.88
N SER A 203 -7.40 -0.03 24.91
CA SER A 203 -8.68 0.38 24.33
C SER A 203 -8.63 0.68 22.83
N LEU A 204 -7.44 0.86 22.26
CA LEU A 204 -7.27 1.25 20.86
C LEU A 204 -6.86 0.08 19.96
N VAL A 205 -6.14 -0.89 20.50
CA VAL A 205 -5.50 -1.97 19.70
C VAL A 205 -6.24 -3.28 19.88
N ASN A 206 -6.98 -3.69 18.85
CA ASN A 206 -7.46 -5.06 18.72
C ASN A 206 -6.37 -5.88 18.01
N VAL A 207 -5.63 -6.69 18.77
CA VAL A 207 -4.43 -7.40 18.27
C VAL A 207 -4.75 -8.30 17.06
N PRO A 208 -5.75 -9.23 17.11
CA PRO A 208 -6.09 -10.06 15.95
C PRO A 208 -6.39 -9.23 14.69
N LEU A 209 -7.25 -8.21 14.82
CA LEU A 209 -7.68 -7.39 13.69
C LEU A 209 -6.53 -6.55 13.12
N CYS A 210 -5.79 -5.83 13.96
CA CYS A 210 -4.72 -4.95 13.50
C CYS A 210 -3.58 -5.74 12.84
N LEU A 211 -3.25 -6.92 13.39
CA LEU A 211 -2.25 -7.82 12.83
C LEU A 211 -2.68 -8.30 11.44
N ASP A 212 -3.89 -8.84 11.32
CA ASP A 212 -4.36 -9.41 10.03
C ASP A 212 -4.50 -8.33 8.96
N LEU A 213 -4.95 -7.13 9.33
CA LEU A 213 -4.97 -5.96 8.44
C LEU A 213 -3.55 -5.57 7.99
N ALA A 214 -2.56 -5.63 8.88
CA ALA A 214 -1.18 -5.31 8.54
C ALA A 214 -0.55 -6.33 7.60
N VAL A 215 -0.81 -7.63 7.81
CA VAL A 215 -0.39 -8.69 6.89
C VAL A 215 -1.06 -8.51 5.53
N ASN A 216 -2.37 -8.30 5.49
CA ASN A 216 -3.10 -8.09 4.24
C ASN A 216 -2.59 -6.84 3.50
N TRP A 217 -2.31 -5.74 4.19
CA TRP A 217 -1.68 -4.55 3.61
C TRP A 217 -0.29 -4.82 3.02
N LEU A 218 0.59 -5.49 3.78
CA LEU A 218 1.95 -5.80 3.32
C LEU A 218 1.95 -6.73 2.10
N LEU A 219 1.08 -7.73 2.08
CA LEU A 219 0.89 -8.62 0.92
C LEU A 219 0.32 -7.86 -0.27
N ASN A 220 -0.61 -6.93 -0.06
CA ASN A 220 -1.13 -6.08 -1.13
C ASN A 220 -0.04 -5.21 -1.76
N VAL A 221 0.81 -4.61 -0.94
CA VAL A 221 1.88 -3.72 -1.40
C VAL A 221 3.05 -4.49 -2.05
N TYR A 222 3.44 -5.65 -1.51
CA TYR A 222 4.70 -6.31 -1.88
C TYR A 222 4.59 -7.74 -2.42
N ASP A 223 3.41 -8.36 -2.35
CA ASP A 223 3.15 -9.72 -2.86
C ASP A 223 1.77 -9.80 -3.53
N SER A 224 1.58 -9.00 -4.59
CA SER A 224 0.33 -8.96 -5.35
C SER A 224 0.01 -10.29 -6.05
N GLN A 225 1.04 -11.11 -6.29
CA GLN A 225 0.91 -12.44 -6.89
C GLN A 225 0.56 -13.53 -5.86
N ARG A 226 0.48 -13.20 -4.56
CA ARG A 226 0.12 -14.13 -3.49
C ARG A 226 1.03 -15.35 -3.43
N THR A 227 2.33 -15.12 -3.60
CA THR A 227 3.36 -16.16 -3.44
C THR A 227 3.48 -16.62 -1.99
N GLY A 228 3.13 -15.75 -1.04
CA GLY A 228 3.28 -15.97 0.40
C GLY A 228 4.65 -15.56 0.94
N GLN A 229 5.44 -14.85 0.14
CA GLN A 229 6.80 -14.44 0.49
C GLN A 229 7.03 -12.96 0.16
N VAL A 230 7.68 -12.25 1.07
CA VAL A 230 8.07 -10.83 0.90
C VAL A 230 9.54 -10.69 1.30
N ARG A 231 10.32 -9.88 0.58
CA ARG A 231 11.70 -9.59 1.00
C ARG A 231 11.72 -8.93 2.38
N VAL A 232 12.68 -9.30 3.23
CA VAL A 232 12.89 -8.67 4.55
C VAL A 232 13.09 -7.16 4.40
N LEU A 233 13.76 -6.70 3.32
CA LEU A 233 13.86 -5.28 2.99
C LEU A 233 12.49 -4.63 2.89
N SER A 234 11.61 -5.17 2.04
CA SER A 234 10.28 -4.62 1.74
C SER A 234 9.37 -4.64 2.96
N PHE A 235 9.42 -5.72 3.76
CA PHE A 235 8.73 -5.81 5.04
C PHE A 235 9.12 -4.66 6.00
N LYS A 236 10.43 -4.43 6.18
CA LYS A 236 10.94 -3.33 7.02
C LYS A 236 10.56 -1.96 6.45
N VAL A 237 10.70 -1.77 5.14
CA VAL A 237 10.36 -0.51 4.46
C VAL A 237 8.88 -0.19 4.67
N GLY A 238 7.97 -1.16 4.44
CA GLY A 238 6.53 -0.99 4.66
C GLY A 238 6.17 -0.52 6.07
N LEU A 239 6.75 -1.14 7.09
CA LEU A 239 6.49 -0.75 8.48
C LEU A 239 7.15 0.58 8.85
N VAL A 240 8.38 0.84 8.43
CA VAL A 240 9.12 2.06 8.75
C VAL A 240 8.47 3.30 8.13
N LEU A 241 7.98 3.19 6.89
CA LEU A 241 7.30 4.30 6.22
C LEU A 241 6.07 4.75 7.02
N LEU A 242 5.32 3.81 7.59
CA LEU A 242 4.07 4.06 8.31
C LEU A 242 4.19 4.13 9.84
N CYS A 243 5.35 3.82 10.44
CA CYS A 243 5.52 3.94 11.89
C CYS A 243 5.55 5.40 12.37
N ARG A 244 5.45 5.65 13.67
CA ARG A 244 5.72 6.94 14.31
C ARG A 244 7.22 7.19 14.48
N GLY A 245 7.69 8.36 14.10
CA GLY A 245 9.08 8.78 14.32
C GLY A 245 9.43 10.07 13.60
N HIS A 246 10.60 10.62 13.88
CA HIS A 246 11.08 11.78 13.13
C HIS A 246 11.40 11.39 11.69
N LEU A 247 11.00 12.24 10.74
CA LEU A 247 11.15 11.94 9.31
C LEU A 247 12.61 11.70 8.91
N GLU A 248 13.53 12.50 9.44
CA GLU A 248 14.96 12.35 9.16
C GLU A 248 15.53 11.03 9.71
N GLU A 249 15.07 10.58 10.88
CA GLU A 249 15.50 9.29 11.45
C GLU A 249 15.03 8.12 10.60
N LYS A 250 13.80 8.18 10.09
CA LYS A 250 13.28 7.20 9.12
C LYS A 250 14.15 7.18 7.87
N TYR A 251 14.48 8.35 7.30
CA TYR A 251 15.34 8.41 6.13
C TYR A 251 16.73 7.83 6.37
N ARG A 252 17.35 8.14 7.51
CA ARG A 252 18.64 7.56 7.91
C ARG A 252 18.55 6.04 8.08
N TYR A 253 17.45 5.54 8.64
CA TYR A 253 17.21 4.11 8.77
C TYR A 253 17.04 3.42 7.41
N LEU A 254 16.19 3.97 6.54
CA LEU A 254 15.97 3.45 5.18
C LEU A 254 17.27 3.40 4.37
N PHE A 255 18.09 4.46 4.44
CA PHE A 255 19.41 4.47 3.82
C PHE A 255 20.32 3.37 4.38
N ARG A 256 20.32 3.18 5.70
CA ARG A 256 21.12 2.15 6.38
C ARG A 256 20.75 0.73 5.95
N LEU A 257 19.49 0.47 5.59
CA LEU A 257 19.06 -0.85 5.12
C LEU A 257 19.75 -1.26 3.82
N ILE A 258 20.11 -0.30 2.98
CA ILE A 258 20.71 -0.56 1.67
C ILE A 258 22.20 -0.20 1.61
N ALA A 259 22.75 0.45 2.63
CA ALA A 259 24.16 0.79 2.68
C ALA A 259 25.04 -0.46 2.82
N ASP A 260 26.21 -0.45 2.18
CA ASP A 260 27.23 -1.47 2.36
C ASP A 260 27.95 -1.32 3.73
N PRO A 261 28.89 -2.22 4.09
CA PRO A 261 29.67 -2.09 5.32
C PRO A 261 30.47 -0.78 5.44
N ASN A 262 30.80 -0.15 4.32
CA ASN A 262 31.48 1.14 4.24
C ASN A 262 30.51 2.34 4.32
N ARG A 263 29.21 2.09 4.51
CA ARG A 263 28.13 3.09 4.56
C ARG A 263 27.88 3.80 3.21
N LEU A 264 28.24 3.15 2.12
CA LEU A 264 28.07 3.61 0.75
C LEU A 264 26.90 2.89 0.06
N VAL A 265 26.21 3.62 -0.82
CA VAL A 265 25.09 3.13 -1.62
C VAL A 265 25.36 3.40 -3.09
N ASP A 266 25.26 2.38 -3.93
CA ASP A 266 25.30 2.50 -5.39
C ASP A 266 23.89 2.75 -5.98
N GLN A 267 23.83 3.01 -7.29
CA GLN A 267 22.56 3.31 -7.98
C GLN A 267 21.55 2.16 -7.88
N ARG A 268 22.01 0.91 -7.96
CA ARG A 268 21.15 -0.27 -7.89
C ARG A 268 20.50 -0.40 -6.52
N LYS A 269 21.28 -0.24 -5.45
CA LYS A 269 20.80 -0.30 -4.07
C LYS A 269 19.84 0.83 -3.75
N LEU A 270 20.10 2.05 -4.23
CA LEU A 270 19.13 3.15 -4.13
C LEU A 270 17.85 2.82 -4.90
N GLY A 271 17.97 2.25 -6.10
CA GLY A 271 16.84 1.81 -6.91
C GLY A 271 15.96 0.79 -6.18
N LEU A 272 16.55 -0.20 -5.50
CA LEU A 272 15.81 -1.16 -4.69
C LEU A 272 14.98 -0.50 -3.59
N LEU A 273 15.54 0.48 -2.88
CA LEU A 273 14.81 1.22 -1.84
C LEU A 273 13.67 2.05 -2.43
N LEU A 274 13.94 2.81 -3.49
CA LEU A 274 12.91 3.67 -4.11
C LEU A 274 11.79 2.83 -4.74
N HIS A 275 12.14 1.67 -5.31
CA HIS A 275 11.17 0.71 -5.82
C HIS A 275 10.24 0.21 -4.71
N ASP A 276 10.76 -0.10 -3.52
CA ASP A 276 9.92 -0.53 -2.40
C ASP A 276 9.06 0.63 -1.88
N CYS A 277 9.61 1.83 -1.79
CA CYS A 277 8.85 3.02 -1.38
C CYS A 277 7.70 3.36 -2.34
N ILE A 278 7.88 3.22 -3.66
CA ILE A 278 6.85 3.58 -4.64
C ILE A 278 5.69 2.58 -4.70
N GLN A 279 5.87 1.36 -4.18
CA GLN A 279 4.77 0.38 -4.11
C GLN A 279 3.63 0.87 -3.21
N VAL A 280 3.93 1.63 -2.15
CA VAL A 280 2.93 2.16 -1.22
C VAL A 280 1.91 3.07 -1.93
N PRO A 281 2.30 4.16 -2.63
CA PRO A 281 1.35 4.95 -3.41
C PRO A 281 0.78 4.19 -4.62
N ARG A 282 1.49 3.20 -5.17
CA ARG A 282 0.96 2.32 -6.22
C ARG A 282 -0.24 1.51 -5.74
N GLN A 283 -0.18 0.95 -4.54
CA GLN A 283 -1.31 0.22 -3.94
C GLN A 283 -2.55 1.09 -3.74
N LEU A 284 -2.37 2.41 -3.62
CA LEU A 284 -3.48 3.38 -3.54
C LEU A 284 -3.95 3.90 -4.89
N GLY A 285 -3.38 3.43 -6.01
CA GLY A 285 -3.67 3.92 -7.35
C GLY A 285 -3.13 5.32 -7.67
N GLU A 286 -2.17 5.82 -6.89
CA GLU A 286 -1.67 7.20 -7.00
C GLU A 286 -0.26 7.31 -7.62
N VAL A 287 0.33 6.19 -8.06
CA VAL A 287 1.72 6.12 -8.57
C VAL A 287 2.00 7.07 -9.74
N ALA A 288 1.02 7.31 -10.62
CA ALA A 288 1.17 8.20 -11.76
C ALA A 288 1.50 9.65 -11.32
N ALA A 289 1.06 10.06 -10.13
CA ALA A 289 1.36 11.36 -9.58
C ALA A 289 2.79 11.46 -8.99
N PHE A 290 3.51 10.34 -8.84
CA PHE A 290 4.82 10.27 -8.18
C PHE A 290 5.96 9.85 -9.11
N GLY A 291 5.78 10.06 -10.42
CA GLY A 291 6.80 9.74 -11.43
C GLY A 291 6.66 8.37 -12.08
N GLY A 292 5.57 7.65 -11.80
CA GLY A 292 5.33 6.31 -12.35
C GLY A 292 6.04 5.21 -11.54
N SER A 293 5.94 3.97 -12.04
CA SER A 293 6.59 2.79 -11.45
C SER A 293 8.10 2.76 -11.69
N ASN A 294 8.56 3.43 -12.75
CA ASN A 294 9.98 3.54 -13.10
C ASN A 294 10.69 4.53 -12.17
N ILE A 295 11.65 4.02 -11.37
CA ILE A 295 12.35 4.79 -10.33
C ILE A 295 13.69 5.36 -10.82
N GLU A 296 14.15 4.95 -11.99
CA GLU A 296 15.46 5.26 -12.55
C GLU A 296 15.70 6.76 -12.75
N PRO A 297 14.71 7.58 -13.19
CA PRO A 297 14.84 9.04 -13.19
C PRO A 297 15.11 9.61 -11.79
N SER A 298 14.49 9.04 -10.76
CA SER A 298 14.67 9.48 -9.36
C SER A 298 16.06 9.09 -8.84
N VAL A 299 16.54 7.89 -9.18
CA VAL A 299 17.91 7.45 -8.86
C VAL A 299 18.93 8.38 -9.51
N ARG A 300 18.82 8.62 -10.83
CA ARG A 300 19.72 9.53 -11.55
C ARG A 300 19.72 10.94 -10.94
N SER A 301 18.53 11.47 -10.65
CA SER A 301 18.38 12.78 -9.98
C SER A 301 19.11 12.86 -8.64
N CYS A 302 19.08 11.79 -7.83
CA CYS A 302 19.80 11.73 -6.56
C CYS A 302 21.32 11.75 -6.75
N PHE A 303 21.83 10.95 -7.70
CA PHE A 303 23.26 10.86 -7.99
C PHE A 303 23.81 12.13 -8.64
N ASP A 304 23.10 12.71 -9.60
CA ASP A 304 23.45 13.98 -10.22
C ASP A 304 23.57 15.11 -9.18
N LYS A 305 22.71 15.08 -8.16
CA LYS A 305 22.75 16.05 -7.05
C LYS A 305 23.93 15.82 -6.10
N ALA A 306 24.37 14.58 -5.94
CA ALA A 306 25.55 14.22 -5.14
C ALA A 306 26.87 14.57 -5.84
N GLY A 307 26.87 14.60 -7.18
CA GLY A 307 27.98 15.00 -8.05
C GLY A 307 28.06 14.13 -9.29
N LYS A 308 28.33 14.73 -10.46
CA LYS A 308 28.27 14.07 -11.78
C LYS A 308 29.14 12.82 -11.92
N ASP A 309 30.25 12.74 -11.19
CA ASP A 309 31.21 11.63 -11.28
C ASP A 309 31.12 10.64 -10.11
N LYS A 310 30.10 10.76 -9.25
CA LYS A 310 29.94 9.84 -8.11
C LYS A 310 29.26 8.54 -8.53
N THR A 311 29.94 7.43 -8.28
CA THR A 311 29.38 6.07 -8.44
C THR A 311 28.65 5.58 -7.19
N THR A 312 28.93 6.19 -6.04
CA THR A 312 28.30 5.88 -4.75
C THR A 312 27.93 7.14 -3.98
N ILE A 313 26.91 7.05 -3.15
CA ILE A 313 26.46 8.11 -2.25
C ILE A 313 26.54 7.69 -0.79
N GLU A 314 26.73 8.67 0.08
CA GLU A 314 26.58 8.56 1.55
C GLU A 314 25.23 9.14 2.01
N ALA A 315 24.86 8.87 3.26
CA ALA A 315 23.59 9.30 3.85
C ALA A 315 23.34 10.81 3.72
N VAL A 316 24.38 11.65 3.85
CA VAL A 316 24.25 13.11 3.73
C VAL A 316 23.73 13.53 2.35
N HIS A 317 24.17 12.87 1.28
CA HIS A 317 23.73 13.17 -0.08
C HIS A 317 22.27 12.80 -0.26
N PHE A 318 21.87 11.63 0.24
CA PHE A 318 20.49 11.15 0.21
C PHE A 318 19.54 12.07 1.00
N LEU A 319 19.94 12.50 2.20
CA LEU A 319 19.15 13.42 3.02
C LEU A 319 19.00 14.80 2.35
N ASN A 320 20.07 15.34 1.77
CA ASN A 320 20.03 16.61 1.04
C ASN A 320 19.13 16.54 -0.20
N TRP A 321 19.10 15.39 -0.88
CA TRP A 321 18.18 15.16 -2.00
C TRP A 321 16.72 15.08 -1.53
N LEU A 322 16.44 14.35 -0.45
CA LEU A 322 15.09 14.24 0.12
C LEU A 322 14.55 15.56 0.68
N GLN A 323 15.42 16.45 1.18
CA GLN A 323 15.03 17.81 1.59
C GLN A 323 14.47 18.65 0.44
N GLN A 324 14.73 18.28 -0.81
CA GLN A 324 14.11 18.91 -1.99
C GLN A 324 12.74 18.32 -2.33
N GLU A 325 12.25 17.37 -1.53
CA GLU A 325 10.96 16.68 -1.71
C GLU A 325 10.79 16.12 -3.13
N PRO A 326 11.67 15.18 -3.56
CA PRO A 326 11.62 14.63 -4.91
C PRO A 326 10.27 13.94 -5.15
N GLN A 327 9.80 14.00 -6.41
CA GLN A 327 8.44 13.58 -6.78
C GLN A 327 8.12 12.13 -6.34
N SER A 328 9.09 11.22 -6.39
CA SER A 328 8.91 9.83 -5.96
C SER A 328 8.70 9.63 -4.46
N MET A 329 9.08 10.61 -3.63
CA MET A 329 9.06 10.51 -2.16
C MET A 329 8.25 11.60 -1.47
N VAL A 330 7.75 12.62 -2.19
CA VAL A 330 7.06 13.80 -1.62
C VAL A 330 5.80 13.45 -0.80
N TRP A 331 5.17 12.30 -1.05
CA TRP A 331 4.02 11.84 -0.27
C TRP A 331 4.36 11.56 1.21
N LEU A 332 5.59 11.13 1.52
CA LEU A 332 6.02 10.82 2.89
C LEU A 332 6.21 12.05 3.78
N PRO A 333 6.95 13.12 3.38
CA PRO A 333 7.01 14.34 4.18
C PRO A 333 5.62 14.98 4.33
N VAL A 334 4.77 14.90 3.31
CA VAL A 334 3.38 15.41 3.40
C VAL A 334 2.58 14.63 4.43
N LEU A 335 2.70 13.30 4.48
CA LEU A 335 2.08 12.46 5.54
C LEU A 335 2.51 12.90 6.94
N HIS A 336 3.80 13.17 7.14
CA HIS A 336 4.32 13.65 8.43
C HIS A 336 3.78 15.03 8.80
N ARG A 337 3.71 15.97 7.84
CA ARG A 337 3.12 17.29 8.10
C ARG A 337 1.63 17.20 8.37
N LEU A 338 0.91 16.31 7.70
CA LEU A 338 -0.51 16.05 7.96
C LEU A 338 -0.71 15.53 9.39
N SER A 339 0.09 14.53 9.80
CA SER A 339 0.03 14.00 11.17
C SER A 339 0.31 15.06 12.23
N ALA A 340 1.23 16.00 11.99
CA ALA A 340 1.49 17.11 12.91
C ALA A 340 0.33 18.13 12.94
N ALA A 341 -0.27 18.39 11.78
CA ALA A 341 -1.33 19.37 11.63
C ALA A 341 -2.65 18.94 12.29
N GLU A 342 -2.96 17.64 12.39
CA GLU A 342 -4.23 17.13 12.94
C GLU A 342 -4.61 17.74 14.30
N THR A 343 -3.62 17.97 15.17
CA THR A 343 -3.84 18.54 16.51
C THR A 343 -3.58 20.05 16.58
N ALA A 344 -3.11 20.66 15.49
CA ALA A 344 -2.77 22.08 15.45
C ALA A 344 -4.03 22.94 15.42
N LYS A 345 -4.05 23.96 16.27
CA LYS A 345 -5.10 24.98 16.32
C LYS A 345 -4.47 26.34 16.11
N HIS A 346 -4.97 27.07 15.12
CA HIS A 346 -4.51 28.41 14.78
C HIS A 346 -5.59 29.43 15.11
N GLN A 347 -5.21 30.48 15.86
CA GLN A 347 -6.07 31.64 16.14
C GLN A 347 -6.22 32.55 14.91
N ALA A 348 -6.60 31.95 13.78
CA ALA A 348 -6.78 32.59 12.49
C ALA A 348 -8.14 32.18 11.92
N LYS A 349 -8.79 33.09 11.20
CA LYS A 349 -10.09 32.87 10.57
C LYS A 349 -9.89 32.60 9.08
N CYS A 350 -10.48 31.52 8.56
CA CYS A 350 -10.41 31.24 7.13
C CYS A 350 -11.13 32.34 6.34
N ASN A 351 -10.47 32.96 5.37
CA ASN A 351 -11.07 34.03 4.57
C ASN A 351 -12.17 33.52 3.62
N ILE A 352 -12.25 32.22 3.37
CA ILE A 352 -13.22 31.58 2.46
C ILE A 352 -14.43 31.07 3.24
N CYS A 353 -14.30 29.98 4.01
CA CYS A 353 -15.43 29.37 4.75
C CYS A 353 -15.75 30.06 6.07
N LYS A 354 -14.95 31.05 6.50
CA LYS A 354 -15.12 31.79 7.76
C LYS A 354 -14.97 30.96 9.05
N GLU A 355 -14.53 29.72 8.94
CA GLU A 355 -14.20 28.84 10.06
C GLU A 355 -13.13 29.47 10.97
N TYR A 356 -13.36 29.38 12.28
CA TYR A 356 -12.50 29.89 13.34
C TYR A 356 -12.72 29.09 14.63
N PRO A 357 -11.65 28.66 15.33
CA PRO A 357 -10.25 28.70 14.90
C PRO A 357 -10.00 27.72 13.74
N ILE A 358 -8.97 27.95 12.92
CA ILE A 358 -8.55 26.95 11.92
C ILE A 358 -7.92 25.78 12.66
N VAL A 359 -8.46 24.58 12.47
CA VAL A 359 -7.90 23.30 12.94
C VAL A 359 -7.30 22.55 11.75
N GLY A 360 -6.16 21.90 11.94
CA GLY A 360 -5.44 21.30 10.83
C GLY A 360 -4.45 22.28 10.19
N PHE A 361 -4.18 22.10 8.89
CA PHE A 361 -3.32 23.01 8.15
C PHE A 361 -3.91 24.43 8.05
N ARG A 362 -3.05 25.43 8.28
CA ARG A 362 -3.29 26.83 7.91
C ARG A 362 -2.42 27.20 6.70
N TYR A 363 -3.04 27.77 5.68
CA TYR A 363 -2.35 28.27 4.49
C TYR A 363 -2.45 29.79 4.44
N ARG A 364 -1.33 30.49 4.57
CA ARG A 364 -1.28 31.95 4.46
C ARG A 364 -0.76 32.38 3.10
N CYS A 365 -1.49 33.25 2.42
CA CYS A 365 -1.04 33.81 1.16
C CYS A 365 0.10 34.82 1.39
N LEU A 366 1.20 34.66 0.66
CA LEU A 366 2.35 35.58 0.75
C LEU A 366 2.18 36.85 -0.12
N LYS A 367 1.11 36.94 -0.92
CA LYS A 367 0.80 38.11 -1.76
C LYS A 367 -0.42 38.90 -1.27
N CYS A 368 -1.49 38.21 -0.90
CA CYS A 368 -2.71 38.84 -0.38
C CYS A 368 -2.48 39.27 1.07
N PHE A 369 -2.93 40.47 1.42
CA PHE A 369 -2.79 40.96 2.79
C PHE A 369 -3.73 40.20 3.72
N ASN A 370 -3.19 39.68 4.83
CA ASN A 370 -3.90 38.97 5.89
C ASN A 370 -4.93 37.94 5.39
N PHE A 371 -4.49 37.11 4.43
CA PHE A 371 -5.34 36.11 3.80
C PHE A 371 -4.88 34.71 4.20
N ASP A 372 -5.73 34.05 4.97
CA ASP A 372 -5.58 32.70 5.48
C ASP A 372 -6.67 31.78 4.91
N MET A 373 -6.29 30.54 4.62
CA MET A 373 -7.17 29.48 4.18
C MET A 373 -7.01 28.27 5.11
N CYS A 374 -8.13 27.64 5.49
CA CYS A 374 -8.10 26.35 6.16
C CYS A 374 -7.76 25.22 5.18
N GLN A 375 -7.37 24.07 5.73
CA GLN A 375 -7.12 22.82 5.04
C GLN A 375 -8.19 22.49 3.97
N ASN A 376 -9.45 22.46 4.37
CA ASN A 376 -10.56 22.07 3.48
C ASN A 376 -10.70 23.03 2.29
N CYS A 377 -10.59 24.34 2.52
CA CYS A 377 -10.68 25.33 1.44
C CYS A 377 -9.49 25.24 0.47
N PHE A 378 -8.30 24.97 0.99
CA PHE A 378 -7.10 24.80 0.18
C PHE A 378 -7.16 23.52 -0.66
N PHE A 379 -7.50 22.38 -0.06
CA PHE A 379 -7.58 21.08 -0.74
C PHE A 379 -8.66 21.01 -1.81
N SER A 380 -9.83 21.63 -1.59
CA SER A 380 -10.87 21.76 -2.61
C SER A 380 -10.58 22.86 -3.65
N GLY A 381 -9.48 23.60 -3.52
CA GLY A 381 -9.11 24.68 -4.44
C GLY A 381 -10.12 25.83 -4.51
N ARG A 382 -10.83 26.12 -3.41
CA ARG A 382 -11.82 27.21 -3.35
C ARG A 382 -11.13 28.56 -3.57
N LYS A 383 -11.79 29.46 -4.31
CA LYS A 383 -11.27 30.79 -4.64
C LYS A 383 -12.07 31.88 -3.93
N ALA A 384 -11.42 33.00 -3.63
CA ALA A 384 -12.06 34.25 -3.20
C ALA A 384 -11.79 35.33 -4.26
N LYS A 385 -12.66 36.34 -4.37
CA LYS A 385 -12.62 37.37 -5.43
C LYS A 385 -11.22 37.98 -5.68
N ASN A 386 -10.42 38.18 -4.62
CA ASN A 386 -9.10 38.83 -4.70
C ASN A 386 -7.91 37.86 -4.55
N HIS A 387 -8.15 36.55 -4.54
CA HIS A 387 -7.11 35.53 -4.35
C HIS A 387 -7.03 34.57 -5.55
N LYS A 388 -5.85 34.49 -6.18
CA LYS A 388 -5.56 33.54 -7.26
C LYS A 388 -4.82 32.32 -6.69
N LEU A 389 -5.19 31.11 -7.13
CA LEU A 389 -4.51 29.86 -6.73
C LEU A 389 -3.02 29.82 -7.10
N THR A 390 -2.57 30.68 -8.02
CA THR A 390 -1.16 30.82 -8.39
C THR A 390 -0.33 31.63 -7.40
N HIS A 391 -0.96 32.21 -6.38
CA HIS A 391 -0.25 32.93 -5.33
C HIS A 391 0.55 31.94 -4.47
N PRO A 392 1.81 32.27 -4.13
CA PRO A 392 2.60 31.44 -3.22
C PRO A 392 1.94 31.43 -1.84
N MET A 393 1.69 30.24 -1.33
CA MET A 393 1.12 30.00 -0.01
C MET A 393 2.21 29.47 0.92
N GLN A 394 2.19 29.94 2.17
CA GLN A 394 2.98 29.39 3.26
C GLN A 394 2.08 28.45 4.07
N GLU A 395 2.52 27.19 4.20
CA GLU A 395 1.87 26.18 5.03
C GLU A 395 2.35 26.32 6.48
N TYR A 396 1.41 26.17 7.43
CA TYR A 396 1.67 25.97 8.85
C TYR A 396 0.96 24.70 9.31
N CYS A 397 1.71 23.83 9.98
CA CYS A 397 1.24 22.56 10.54
C CYS A 397 1.39 22.48 12.07
N THR A 398 1.91 23.53 12.71
CA THR A 398 2.06 23.66 14.16
C THR A 398 1.49 24.99 14.63
N ALA A 399 1.05 25.06 15.90
CA ALA A 399 0.45 26.29 16.44
C ALA A 399 1.45 27.45 16.31
N THR A 400 1.05 28.47 15.56
CA THR A 400 1.90 29.65 15.31
C THR A 400 2.03 30.47 16.59
N THR A 401 3.28 30.71 17.02
CA THR A 401 3.57 31.66 18.11
C THR A 401 3.65 33.07 17.54
N SER A 402 3.30 34.09 18.33
CA SER A 402 3.17 35.49 17.87
C SER A 402 4.44 36.07 17.20
N GLY A 403 5.62 35.52 17.47
CA GLY A 403 6.89 35.91 16.81
C GLY A 403 7.01 35.48 15.34
N GLU A 404 6.35 34.38 14.95
CA GLU A 404 6.34 33.90 13.57
C GLU A 404 5.49 34.82 12.67
N ASP A 405 4.35 35.29 13.18
CA ASP A 405 3.48 36.24 12.49
C ASP A 405 4.18 37.56 12.13
N VAL A 406 5.09 38.05 12.98
CA VAL A 406 5.90 39.26 12.72
C VAL A 406 6.97 39.00 11.66
N ARG A 407 7.64 37.84 11.73
CA ARG A 407 8.63 37.44 10.71
C ARG A 407 7.96 37.30 9.34
N ASP A 408 6.75 36.77 9.28
CA ASP A 408 6.01 36.59 8.04
C ASP A 408 5.42 37.89 7.50
N PHE A 409 5.09 38.85 8.35
CA PHE A 409 4.78 40.22 7.92
C PHE A 409 5.97 40.85 7.17
N THR A 410 7.19 40.73 7.73
CA THR A 410 8.39 41.25 7.05
C THR A 410 8.71 40.49 5.76
N ARG A 411 8.46 39.17 5.72
CA ARG A 411 8.67 38.33 4.52
C ARG A 411 7.63 38.61 3.42
N ALA A 412 6.37 38.82 3.76
CA ALA A 412 5.30 39.18 2.83
C ALA A 412 5.53 40.57 2.21
N LEU A 413 5.95 41.55 3.03
CA LEU A 413 6.36 42.86 2.53
C LEU A 413 7.55 42.73 1.59
N ARG A 414 8.61 42.02 2.00
CA ARG A 414 9.80 41.81 1.15
C ARG A 414 9.44 41.08 -0.16
N ASN A 415 8.52 40.12 -0.15
CA ASN A 415 8.06 39.39 -1.33
C ASN A 415 7.19 40.23 -2.27
N LYS A 416 6.43 41.22 -1.77
CA LYS A 416 5.69 42.18 -2.61
C LYS A 416 6.62 43.05 -3.48
N PHE A 417 7.85 43.29 -3.03
CA PHE A 417 8.85 44.06 -3.78
C PHE A 417 9.76 43.20 -4.68
N LYS A 418 9.57 41.87 -4.73
CA LYS A 418 10.41 40.98 -5.57
C LYS A 418 9.78 40.75 -6.95
N SER A 419 10.60 40.87 -8.00
CA SER A 419 10.16 40.79 -9.40
C SER A 419 9.68 39.40 -9.82
N LYS A 420 8.89 39.32 -10.91
CA LYS A 420 8.44 38.05 -11.52
C LYS A 420 9.61 37.07 -11.80
N ARG A 421 10.83 37.57 -12.07
CA ARG A 421 12.04 36.74 -12.30
C ARG A 421 12.54 36.05 -11.02
N TYR A 422 12.37 36.64 -9.85
CA TYR A 422 12.78 36.03 -8.57
C TYR A 422 11.98 34.75 -8.28
N PHE A 423 10.66 34.79 -8.48
CA PHE A 423 9.78 33.63 -8.30
C PHE A 423 9.90 32.57 -9.40
N LYS A 424 10.60 32.86 -10.50
CA LYS A 424 10.94 31.91 -11.56
C LYS A 424 12.24 31.12 -11.26
N LYS A 425 13.14 31.71 -10.45
CA LYS A 425 14.41 31.10 -10.00
C LYS A 425 14.28 30.27 -8.71
N HIS A 426 13.27 30.52 -7.87
CA HIS A 426 12.96 29.69 -6.71
C HIS A 426 11.85 28.71 -7.09
N PRO A 427 12.15 27.39 -7.21
CA PRO A 427 11.16 26.41 -7.62
C PRO A 427 9.94 26.48 -6.71
N ARG A 428 8.76 26.43 -7.31
CA ARG A 428 7.51 26.24 -6.58
C ARG A 428 7.59 24.87 -5.91
N MET A 429 7.17 24.78 -4.64
CA MET A 429 6.99 23.49 -3.96
C MET A 429 6.15 22.57 -4.86
N GLY A 430 6.51 21.28 -4.94
CA GLY A 430 6.02 20.28 -5.90
C GLY A 430 4.53 19.89 -5.80
N TYR A 431 3.65 20.81 -5.39
CA TYR A 431 2.21 20.61 -5.27
C TYR A 431 1.45 20.96 -6.54
N LEU A 432 2.11 21.19 -7.67
CA LEU A 432 1.40 21.42 -8.93
C LEU A 432 0.98 20.06 -9.51
N PRO A 433 -0.27 19.93 -10.02
CA PRO A 433 -0.72 18.71 -10.66
C PRO A 433 0.25 18.33 -11.78
N VAL A 434 0.88 17.15 -11.67
CA VAL A 434 1.71 16.59 -12.74
C VAL A 434 0.78 15.88 -13.70
N GLN A 435 0.88 16.21 -14.98
CA GLN A 435 0.16 15.54 -16.07
C GLN A 435 0.57 14.06 -16.07
N THR A 436 -0.41 13.17 -15.90
CA THR A 436 -0.20 11.73 -15.96
C THR A 436 0.21 11.35 -17.37
N VAL A 437 1.48 10.99 -17.56
CA VAL A 437 1.94 10.37 -18.80
C VAL A 437 1.64 8.88 -18.69
N LEU A 438 0.84 8.36 -19.62
CA LEU A 438 0.60 6.93 -19.78
C LEU A 438 1.91 6.26 -20.22
N GLU A 439 2.38 5.25 -19.49
CA GLU A 439 3.46 4.41 -20.00
C GLU A 439 3.41 2.98 -19.46
N GLY A 440 3.37 2.03 -20.41
CA GLY A 440 4.34 0.93 -20.59
C GLY A 440 4.35 -0.24 -19.61
N ASP A 441 4.38 -1.46 -20.17
CA ASP A 441 4.44 -2.74 -19.45
C ASP A 441 5.63 -2.87 -18.48
N ALA A 442 5.38 -3.60 -17.39
CA ALA A 442 6.30 -3.82 -16.27
C ALA A 442 7.48 -4.72 -16.65
N LEU A 443 8.70 -4.28 -16.30
CA LEU A 443 9.91 -5.11 -16.31
C LEU A 443 9.90 -6.04 -15.09
N GLU A 444 9.15 -7.13 -15.15
CA GLU A 444 9.41 -8.32 -14.33
C GLU A 444 10.39 -9.24 -15.10
N SER A 445 11.26 -9.96 -14.38
CA SER A 445 12.18 -10.96 -14.94
C SER A 445 11.92 -12.34 -14.31
N PRO A 446 12.16 -13.45 -15.02
CA PRO A 446 11.85 -13.76 -16.41
C PRO A 446 10.79 -14.90 -16.52
N ALA A 447 9.92 -14.82 -17.52
CA ALA A 447 9.09 -15.95 -17.99
C ALA A 447 9.92 -16.84 -18.97
N PRO A 448 9.54 -18.11 -19.29
CA PRO A 448 8.19 -18.48 -19.73
C PRO A 448 7.66 -19.85 -19.30
N SER A 449 6.32 -19.98 -19.25
CA SER A 449 5.51 -21.10 -19.76
C SER A 449 4.01 -20.73 -19.69
N PRO A 450 3.14 -21.34 -20.53
CA PRO A 450 2.00 -20.65 -21.12
C PRO A 450 0.70 -20.72 -20.30
N GLN A 451 -0.06 -19.64 -20.40
CA GLN A 451 -1.53 -19.58 -20.30
C GLN A 451 -2.19 -20.30 -19.10
N HIS A 452 -2.36 -19.56 -18.01
CA HIS A 452 -3.67 -19.40 -17.40
C HIS A 452 -3.67 -18.05 -16.66
N SER A 453 -3.99 -16.99 -17.39
CA SER A 453 -4.18 -15.64 -16.86
C SER A 453 -5.47 -15.62 -16.03
N THR A 454 -5.36 -15.96 -14.75
CA THR A 454 -6.39 -15.69 -13.74
C THR A 454 -6.30 -14.22 -13.32
N LEU A 455 -6.62 -13.33 -14.26
CA LEU A 455 -6.95 -11.93 -14.00
C LEU A 455 -8.47 -11.86 -13.78
N THR A 456 -8.86 -11.77 -12.51
CA THR A 456 -10.06 -11.09 -12.01
C THR A 456 -11.28 -11.06 -12.94
N ALA A 457 -12.14 -12.08 -12.86
CA ALA A 457 -13.43 -12.16 -13.57
C ALA A 457 -14.39 -10.99 -13.23
N GLN A 458 -14.18 -10.28 -12.12
CA GLN A 458 -14.97 -9.10 -11.74
C GLN A 458 -14.66 -7.83 -12.55
N ASP A 459 -13.47 -7.71 -13.14
CA ASP A 459 -13.07 -6.48 -13.85
C ASP A 459 -13.49 -6.50 -15.34
N MET A 460 -13.69 -7.70 -15.92
CA MET A 460 -14.17 -7.83 -17.29
C MET A 460 -15.66 -7.46 -17.43
N HIS A 461 -16.50 -7.83 -16.46
CA HIS A 461 -17.94 -7.50 -16.50
C HIS A 461 -18.20 -6.00 -16.35
N SER A 462 -17.50 -5.32 -15.43
CA SER A 462 -17.61 -3.87 -15.26
C SER A 462 -17.13 -3.11 -16.51
N ARG A 463 -16.05 -3.57 -17.15
CA ARG A 463 -15.52 -2.92 -18.36
C ARG A 463 -16.39 -3.21 -19.58
N LEU A 464 -16.93 -4.42 -19.73
CA LEU A 464 -17.89 -4.75 -20.78
C LEU A 464 -19.19 -3.95 -20.65
N GLU A 465 -19.69 -3.74 -19.43
CA GLU A 465 -20.85 -2.89 -19.15
C GLU A 465 -20.54 -1.43 -19.50
N MET A 466 -19.37 -0.91 -19.14
CA MET A 466 -18.94 0.46 -19.46
C MET A 466 -18.71 0.67 -20.97
N TYR A 467 -18.18 -0.34 -21.69
CA TYR A 467 -18.05 -0.29 -23.15
C TYR A 467 -19.40 -0.46 -23.85
N ALA A 468 -20.30 -1.31 -23.35
CA ALA A 468 -21.65 -1.48 -23.87
C ALA A 468 -22.50 -0.21 -23.65
N SER A 469 -22.39 0.46 -22.50
CA SER A 469 -23.03 1.76 -22.25
C SER A 469 -22.46 2.86 -23.16
N ARG A 470 -21.14 2.89 -23.40
CA ARG A 470 -20.53 3.84 -24.36
C ARG A 470 -20.92 3.54 -25.81
N LEU A 471 -21.02 2.28 -26.21
CA LEU A 471 -21.50 1.89 -27.53
C LEU A 471 -22.98 2.27 -27.71
N ALA A 472 -23.81 2.04 -26.69
CA ALA A 472 -25.21 2.48 -26.69
C ALA A 472 -25.37 4.01 -26.72
N GLU A 473 -24.52 4.76 -26.01
CA GLU A 473 -24.49 6.24 -26.08
C GLU A 473 -24.01 6.76 -27.44
N VAL A 474 -23.06 6.07 -28.08
CA VAL A 474 -22.55 6.43 -29.41
C VAL A 474 -23.58 6.12 -30.48
N GLU A 475 -24.28 4.97 -30.41
CA GLU A 475 -25.39 4.60 -31.31
C GLU A 475 -26.61 5.52 -31.17
N LEU A 476 -26.85 6.07 -29.97
CA LEU A 476 -27.91 7.07 -29.74
C LEU A 476 -27.53 8.44 -30.33
N ARG A 477 -26.23 8.80 -30.33
CA ARG A 477 -25.71 10.07 -30.88
C ARG A 477 -25.61 10.09 -32.41
N THR A 478 -25.38 8.95 -33.06
CA THR A 478 -25.37 8.85 -34.54
C THR A 478 -26.75 9.06 -35.17
N ARG A 479 -27.83 9.10 -34.39
CA ARG A 479 -29.19 9.35 -34.89
C ARG A 479 -29.63 10.82 -34.89
N THR A 480 -28.86 11.71 -34.30
CA THR A 480 -29.12 13.15 -34.32
C THR A 480 -27.90 13.88 -34.85
N ASN A 481 -27.85 14.06 -36.17
CA ASN A 481 -26.95 15.00 -36.82
C ASN A 481 -27.20 16.41 -36.29
N SER A 482 -26.32 16.91 -35.41
CA SER A 482 -25.94 18.33 -35.23
C SER A 482 -24.94 18.44 -34.08
N THR A 483 -23.65 18.64 -34.38
CA THR A 483 -22.70 19.26 -33.42
C THR A 483 -22.04 20.45 -34.13
N PRO A 484 -22.17 21.68 -33.60
CA PRO A 484 -21.57 22.88 -34.17
C PRO A 484 -20.18 23.08 -33.57
N ASP A 485 -19.15 22.51 -34.21
CA ASP A 485 -17.74 22.93 -34.01
C ASP A 485 -16.76 22.22 -34.97
N SER A 486 -17.19 21.21 -35.74
CA SER A 486 -16.24 20.45 -36.58
C SER A 486 -15.81 21.16 -37.88
N GLU A 487 -16.51 22.22 -38.31
CA GLU A 487 -16.16 22.91 -39.56
C GLU A 487 -14.84 23.71 -39.45
N ASP A 488 -14.55 24.28 -38.27
CA ASP A 488 -13.34 25.09 -38.05
C ASP A 488 -12.06 24.24 -38.05
N GLU A 489 -12.12 23.02 -37.50
CA GLU A 489 -10.97 22.10 -37.49
C GLU A 489 -10.63 21.58 -38.90
N HIS A 490 -11.65 21.32 -39.73
CA HIS A 490 -11.43 20.89 -41.12
C HIS A 490 -10.86 22.02 -41.99
N GLN A 491 -11.21 23.28 -41.69
CA GLN A 491 -10.69 24.44 -42.41
C GLN A 491 -9.23 24.76 -42.03
N LEU A 492 -8.85 24.56 -40.77
CA LEU A 492 -7.47 24.66 -40.28
C LEU A 492 -6.56 23.58 -40.87
N ILE A 493 -7.05 22.35 -41.00
CA ILE A 493 -6.31 21.24 -41.64
C ILE A 493 -6.14 21.51 -43.15
N ALA A 494 -7.15 22.08 -43.82
CA ALA A 494 -7.07 22.46 -45.23
C ALA A 494 -6.05 23.59 -45.47
N GLN A 495 -6.00 24.60 -44.60
CA GLN A 495 -4.99 25.68 -44.66
C GLN A 495 -3.57 25.16 -44.42
N TYR A 496 -3.40 24.22 -43.49
CA TYR A 496 -2.11 23.58 -43.24
C TYR A 496 -1.63 22.77 -44.46
N CYS A 497 -2.52 22.02 -45.10
CA CYS A 497 -2.21 21.27 -46.33
C CYS A 497 -1.87 22.18 -47.53
N GLN A 498 -2.48 23.37 -47.64
CA GLN A 498 -2.13 24.34 -48.69
C GLN A 498 -0.75 24.99 -48.45
N SER A 499 -0.34 25.18 -47.19
CA SER A 499 0.96 25.76 -46.84
C SER A 499 2.16 24.87 -47.18
N LEU A 500 1.95 23.55 -47.31
CA LEU A 500 2.98 22.58 -47.67
C LEU A 500 3.32 22.58 -49.17
N ASN A 501 2.47 23.18 -50.02
CA ASN A 501 2.63 23.17 -51.49
C ASN A 501 3.21 24.47 -52.09
N GLY A 502 3.82 25.35 -51.28
CA GLY A 502 4.74 26.38 -51.77
C GLY A 502 4.11 27.62 -52.40
N GLY A 503 3.27 28.35 -51.66
CA GLY A 503 2.82 29.72 -51.98
C GLY A 503 3.19 30.71 -50.85
N GLU A 504 3.33 31.99 -51.19
CA GLU A 504 4.12 33.02 -50.50
C GLU A 504 3.84 33.34 -49.00
N SER A 505 4.92 33.84 -48.38
CA SER A 505 5.20 34.36 -47.03
C SER A 505 4.07 34.78 -46.07
N VAL A 506 3.93 34.00 -44.98
CA VAL A 506 3.58 34.49 -43.61
C VAL A 506 4.45 33.74 -42.59
N PRO A 507 5.11 34.40 -41.62
CA PRO A 507 5.97 33.71 -40.65
C PRO A 507 5.13 33.02 -39.56
N VAL A 508 4.92 31.71 -39.70
CA VAL A 508 4.31 30.87 -38.64
C VAL A 508 5.40 30.36 -37.69
N PRO A 509 5.25 30.51 -36.36
CA PRO A 509 6.26 30.07 -35.38
C PRO A 509 6.37 28.53 -35.31
N ARG A 510 7.59 28.00 -35.51
CA ARG A 510 7.89 26.57 -35.63
C ARG A 510 8.18 25.86 -34.30
N SER A 511 7.90 26.47 -33.16
CA SER A 511 8.06 25.79 -31.86
C SER A 511 7.14 26.35 -30.76
N PRO A 512 6.79 25.52 -29.75
CA PRO A 512 6.04 25.96 -28.57
C PRO A 512 6.66 27.17 -27.85
N VAL A 513 7.99 27.31 -27.92
CA VAL A 513 8.72 28.45 -27.35
C VAL A 513 8.45 29.74 -28.12
N GLN A 514 8.35 29.68 -29.45
CA GLN A 514 8.06 30.86 -30.28
C GLN A 514 6.59 31.30 -30.16
N ILE A 515 5.66 30.36 -30.00
CA ILE A 515 4.25 30.65 -29.70
C ILE A 515 4.13 31.37 -28.35
N MET A 516 4.86 30.90 -27.33
CA MET A 516 4.85 31.53 -26.01
C MET A 516 5.48 32.93 -26.01
N VAL A 517 6.43 33.21 -26.92
CA VAL A 517 7.01 34.55 -27.11
C VAL A 517 6.04 35.48 -27.84
N ALA A 518 5.33 34.99 -28.87
CA ALA A 518 4.32 35.78 -29.58
C ALA A 518 3.14 36.17 -28.67
N ILE A 519 2.66 35.23 -27.85
CA ILE A 519 1.59 35.48 -26.86
C ILE A 519 2.04 36.48 -25.78
N ASP A 520 3.30 36.42 -25.32
CA ASP A 520 3.84 37.36 -24.31
C ASP A 520 4.00 38.78 -24.90
N GLN A 521 4.12 38.89 -26.23
CA GLN A 521 4.25 40.14 -26.96
C GLN A 521 2.87 40.78 -27.25
N GLU A 522 1.90 39.98 -27.64
CA GLU A 522 0.49 40.38 -27.80
C GLU A 522 -0.14 40.82 -26.47
N GLN A 523 0.12 40.07 -25.38
CA GLN A 523 -0.31 40.46 -24.02
C GLN A 523 0.37 41.74 -23.52
N ARG A 524 1.55 42.08 -24.04
CA ARG A 524 2.24 43.32 -23.69
C ARG A 524 1.64 44.52 -24.42
N GLU A 525 1.23 44.35 -25.67
CA GLU A 525 0.53 45.39 -26.45
C GLU A 525 -0.86 45.68 -25.86
N GLU A 526 -1.62 44.66 -25.44
CA GLU A 526 -2.87 44.85 -24.70
C GLU A 526 -2.66 45.58 -23.36
N LEU A 527 -1.57 45.27 -22.64
CA LEU A 527 -1.24 45.94 -21.39
C LEU A 527 -0.83 47.41 -21.60
N GLU A 528 -0.15 47.71 -22.71
CA GLU A 528 0.25 49.07 -23.09
C GLU A 528 -0.93 49.90 -23.61
N ALA A 529 -1.95 49.26 -24.21
CA ALA A 529 -3.22 49.90 -24.57
C ALA A 529 -4.05 50.26 -23.33
N MET A 530 -4.18 49.36 -22.35
CA MET A 530 -4.87 49.63 -21.07
C MET A 530 -4.19 50.67 -20.18
N ILE A 531 -2.92 51.02 -20.44
CA ILE A 531 -2.19 52.07 -19.71
C ILE A 531 -2.42 53.46 -20.35
N ARG A 532 -2.94 53.52 -21.58
CA ARG A 532 -3.22 54.77 -22.31
C ARG A 532 -4.69 55.21 -22.24
N GLU A 533 -5.58 54.35 -21.73
CA GLU A 533 -6.92 54.71 -21.23
C GLU A 533 -6.86 54.95 -19.72
#